data_AF-A0A2A5XM18-F1
#
_entry.id   AF-A0A2A5XM18-F1
#
_cell.length_a   1.000
_cell.length_b   1.000
_cell.length_c   1.000
_cell.angle_alpha   90.00
_cell.angle_beta   90.00
_cell.angle_gamma   90.00
#
_symmetry.space_group_name_H-M   'P 1'
#
loop_
_entity.id
_entity.type
_entity.pdbx_description
1 polymer ?
#
loop_
_entity_poly.entity_id
_entity_poly.type
_entity_poly.pdbx_seq_one_letter_code
_entity_poly.pdbx_strand_id
1 'polypeptide(L)'
;GDPANFLDVGGTASAETVEAGFRIILKDKNVKAILLNIFGGIVRCDRVANGVVQAYKNIGEINIPIVVRLQGTNSEEGAKIIKESGLEVFSTNTLQDAADKINEILKK
;
A
#
# COMPACT_ATOMS: atom_id res chain seq x y z
N GLY A 1 6.65 -7.54 -13.18
CA GLY A 1 7.73 -8.01 -12.30
C GLY A 1 7.30 -9.32 -11.69
N ASP A 2 8.22 -10.03 -11.05
CA ASP A 2 7.91 -11.28 -10.35
C ASP A 2 7.53 -11.00 -8.88
N PRO A 3 6.47 -11.63 -8.35
CA PRO A 3 6.05 -11.41 -6.97
C PRO A 3 7.09 -12.01 -6.00
N ALA A 4 7.61 -11.18 -5.10
CA ALA A 4 8.55 -11.63 -4.06
C ALA A 4 7.86 -12.43 -2.94
N ASN A 5 6.63 -12.04 -2.58
CA ASN A 5 5.85 -12.69 -1.54
C ASN A 5 4.34 -12.41 -1.72
N PHE A 6 3.52 -13.12 -0.93
CA PHE A 6 2.13 -12.78 -0.66
C PHE A 6 1.97 -12.62 0.86
N LEU A 7 1.29 -11.57 1.30
CA LEU A 7 1.00 -11.32 2.71
C LEU A 7 -0.43 -10.82 2.85
N ASP A 8 -1.23 -11.55 3.63
CA ASP A 8 -2.59 -11.14 4.00
C ASP A 8 -2.58 -10.61 5.44
N VAL A 9 -3.13 -9.40 5.62
CA VAL A 9 -3.30 -8.74 6.93
C VAL A 9 -4.69 -9.00 7.52
N GLY A 10 -5.56 -9.70 6.79
CA GLY A 10 -6.92 -10.06 7.20
C GLY A 10 -7.94 -8.92 7.03
N GLY A 11 -9.22 -9.28 7.10
CA GLY A 11 -10.35 -8.37 6.85
C GLY A 11 -10.55 -7.26 7.90
N THR A 12 -9.80 -7.28 9.01
CA THR A 12 -9.86 -6.30 10.10
C THR A 12 -8.55 -5.51 10.24
N ALA A 13 -7.85 -5.29 9.12
CA ALA A 13 -6.55 -4.61 9.11
C ALA A 13 -6.58 -3.27 9.87
N SER A 14 -5.73 -3.16 10.87
CA SER A 14 -5.44 -1.95 11.65
C SER A 14 -4.08 -1.35 11.23
N ALA A 15 -3.79 -0.12 11.70
CA ALA A 15 -2.50 0.52 11.47
C ALA A 15 -1.32 -0.35 11.95
N GLU A 16 -1.47 -1.01 13.09
CA GLU A 16 -0.46 -1.89 13.68
C GLU A 16 -0.21 -3.12 12.82
N THR A 17 -1.28 -3.74 12.28
CA THR A 17 -1.14 -4.91 11.39
C THR A 17 -0.49 -4.54 10.06
N VAL A 18 -0.81 -3.35 9.52
CA VAL A 18 -0.17 -2.83 8.29
C VAL A 18 1.30 -2.54 8.54
N GLU A 19 1.64 -1.92 9.68
CA GLU A 19 3.02 -1.66 10.07
C GLU A 19 3.82 -2.95 10.23
N ALA A 20 3.27 -3.95 10.92
CA ALA A 20 3.89 -5.26 11.06
C ALA A 20 4.15 -5.91 9.68
N GLY A 21 3.18 -5.79 8.77
CA GLY A 21 3.33 -6.31 7.41
C GLY A 21 4.45 -5.62 6.62
N PHE A 22 4.54 -4.28 6.68
CA PHE A 22 5.66 -3.56 6.09
C PHE A 22 7.00 -4.00 6.69
N ARG A 23 7.11 -4.12 8.01
CA ARG A 23 8.34 -4.58 8.67
C ARG A 23 8.75 -6.00 8.26
N ILE A 24 7.80 -6.87 7.92
CA ILE A 24 8.09 -8.22 7.41
C ILE A 24 8.63 -8.12 5.98
N ILE A 25 7.93 -7.40 5.10
CA ILE A 25 8.31 -7.25 3.69
C ILE A 25 9.69 -6.58 3.56
N LEU A 26 9.93 -5.51 4.32
CA LEU A 26 11.17 -4.73 4.27
C LEU A 26 12.40 -5.46 4.82
N LYS A 27 12.24 -6.63 5.46
CA LYS A 27 13.39 -7.49 5.83
C LYS A 27 14.02 -8.17 4.63
N ASP A 28 13.24 -8.40 3.57
CA ASP A 28 13.76 -8.99 2.34
C ASP A 28 14.35 -7.92 1.43
N LYS A 29 15.67 -7.95 1.28
CA LYS A 29 16.43 -7.00 0.44
C LYS A 29 16.17 -7.18 -1.06
N ASN A 30 15.52 -8.26 -1.48
CA ASN A 30 15.16 -8.49 -2.88
C ASN A 30 13.88 -7.75 -3.28
N VAL A 31 13.10 -7.23 -2.32
CA VAL A 31 11.88 -6.48 -2.60
C VAL A 31 12.25 -5.11 -3.16
N LYS A 32 11.76 -4.83 -4.38
CA LYS A 32 12.04 -3.57 -5.10
C LYS A 32 10.86 -2.60 -5.13
N ALA A 33 9.64 -3.09 -4.85
CA ALA A 33 8.42 -2.31 -4.77
C ALA A 33 7.38 -3.07 -3.95
N ILE A 34 6.43 -2.35 -3.34
CA ILE A 34 5.31 -2.95 -2.61
C ILE A 34 4.01 -2.62 -3.35
N LEU A 35 3.20 -3.64 -3.63
CA LEU A 35 1.82 -3.47 -4.07
C LEU A 35 0.88 -3.79 -2.91
N LEU A 36 0.19 -2.78 -2.39
CA LEU A 36 -0.89 -2.91 -1.41
C LEU A 36 -2.23 -2.96 -2.14
N ASN A 37 -2.95 -4.06 -2.01
CA ASN A 37 -4.25 -4.25 -2.61
C ASN A 37 -5.35 -4.18 -1.55
N ILE A 38 -6.10 -3.07 -1.51
CA ILE A 38 -7.11 -2.79 -0.48
C ILE A 38 -8.50 -2.77 -1.13
N PHE A 39 -9.35 -3.69 -0.67
CA PHE A 39 -10.78 -3.72 -0.98
C PHE A 39 -11.59 -3.33 0.25
N GLY A 40 -12.15 -2.13 0.22
CA GLY A 40 -13.07 -1.64 1.24
C GLY A 40 -14.48 -2.22 1.04
N GLY A 41 -14.99 -2.88 2.07
CA GLY A 41 -16.38 -3.32 2.16
C GLY A 41 -16.98 -2.71 3.42
N ILE A 42 -17.07 -3.52 4.48
CA ILE A 42 -17.39 -3.07 5.84
C ILE A 42 -16.27 -2.17 6.38
N VAL A 43 -15.01 -2.56 6.15
CA VAL A 43 -13.86 -1.70 6.44
C VAL A 43 -13.74 -0.65 5.34
N ARG A 44 -13.66 0.62 5.73
CA ARG A 44 -13.57 1.76 4.80
C ARG A 44 -12.14 2.01 4.36
N CYS A 45 -11.93 2.31 3.08
CA CYS A 45 -10.62 2.58 2.49
C CYS A 45 -9.89 3.77 3.14
N ASP A 46 -10.60 4.81 3.58
CA ASP A 46 -10.00 5.97 4.25
C ASP A 46 -9.37 5.61 5.60
N ARG A 47 -9.95 4.66 6.34
CA ARG A 47 -9.34 4.15 7.58
C ARG A 47 -8.06 3.39 7.31
N VAL A 48 -8.06 2.51 6.30
CA VAL A 48 -6.87 1.74 5.93
C VAL A 48 -5.78 2.66 5.38
N ALA A 49 -6.14 3.65 4.55
CA ALA A 49 -5.20 4.65 4.03
C ALA A 49 -4.51 5.44 5.15
N ASN A 50 -5.26 5.88 6.17
CA ASN A 50 -4.66 6.50 7.35
C ASN A 50 -3.69 5.55 8.07
N GLY A 51 -4.05 4.28 8.21
CA GLY A 51 -3.16 3.25 8.79
C GLY A 51 -1.86 3.08 8.00
N VAL A 52 -1.92 3.09 6.66
CA VAL A 52 -0.74 3.05 5.78
C VAL A 52 0.15 4.28 6.00
N VAL A 53 -0.43 5.48 6.03
CA VAL A 53 0.32 6.73 6.25
C VAL A 53 0.98 6.74 7.63
N GLN A 54 0.27 6.30 8.67
CA GLN A 54 0.81 6.19 10.02
C GLN A 54 1.94 5.16 10.10
N ALA A 55 1.73 3.96 9.54
CA ALA A 55 2.74 2.91 9.50
C ALA A 55 4.03 3.37 8.79
N TYR A 56 3.89 4.06 7.65
CA TYR A 56 5.02 4.64 6.93
C TYR A 56 5.80 5.61 7.83
N LYS A 57 5.10 6.57 8.46
CA LYS A 57 5.72 7.57 9.35
C LYS A 57 6.40 6.94 10.57
N ASN A 58 5.83 5.87 11.14
CA ASN A 58 6.39 5.15 12.28
C ASN A 58 7.64 4.34 11.91
N ILE A 59 7.67 3.75 10.71
CA ILE A 59 8.84 3.02 10.20
C ILE A 59 9.96 4.01 9.87
N GLY A 60 9.60 5.20 9.38
CA GLY A 60 10.53 6.23 8.96
C GLY A 60 10.80 6.14 7.46
N GLU A 61 12.05 5.91 7.09
CA GLU A 61 12.45 5.93 5.69
C GLU A 61 12.21 4.57 5.02
N ILE A 62 11.30 4.54 4.05
CA ILE A 62 11.04 3.39 3.17
C ILE A 62 11.60 3.75 1.79
N ASN A 63 12.72 3.13 1.42
CA ASN A 63 13.47 3.43 0.20
C ASN A 63 12.96 2.69 -1.05
N ILE A 64 11.79 2.06 -0.95
CA ILE A 64 11.17 1.36 -2.09
C ILE A 64 9.77 1.92 -2.34
N PRO A 65 9.40 2.09 -3.62
CA PRO A 65 8.12 2.68 -3.99
C PRO A 65 6.95 1.78 -3.56
N ILE A 66 5.88 2.42 -3.11
CA ILE A 66 4.65 1.73 -2.69
C ILE A 66 3.53 2.13 -3.64
N VAL A 67 2.89 1.14 -4.25
CA VAL A 67 1.66 1.32 -5.02
C VAL A 67 0.51 0.76 -4.18
N VAL A 68 -0.49 1.59 -3.93
CA VAL A 68 -1.74 1.26 -3.25
C VAL A 68 -2.84 1.20 -4.29
N ARG A 69 -3.61 0.12 -4.30
CA ARG A 69 -4.87 0.03 -5.01
C ARG A 69 -6.01 0.08 -4.01
N LEU A 70 -6.92 1.04 -4.16
CA LEU A 70 -8.07 1.25 -3.28
C LEU A 70 -9.35 1.06 -4.09
N GLN A 71 -10.19 0.13 -3.68
CA GLN A 71 -11.51 -0.05 -4.27
C GLN A 71 -12.57 -0.28 -3.21
N GLY A 72 -13.76 0.29 -3.39
CA GLY A 72 -14.91 0.05 -2.51
C GLY A 72 -15.23 1.26 -1.63
N THR A 73 -15.76 1.02 -0.42
CA THR A 73 -16.26 2.10 0.44
C THR A 73 -15.19 3.15 0.74
N ASN A 74 -15.46 4.41 0.38
CA ASN A 74 -14.57 5.56 0.56
C ASN A 74 -13.21 5.43 -0.12
N SER A 75 -13.11 4.72 -1.24
CA SER A 75 -11.85 4.60 -2.00
C SER A 75 -11.30 5.95 -2.46
N GLU A 76 -12.15 6.88 -2.88
CA GLU A 76 -11.74 8.23 -3.30
C GLU A 76 -11.11 9.02 -2.14
N GLU A 77 -11.74 8.99 -0.97
CA GLU A 77 -11.21 9.66 0.23
C GLU A 77 -9.89 9.01 0.69
N GLY A 78 -9.79 7.69 0.64
CA GLY A 78 -8.54 6.98 0.88
C GLY A 78 -7.43 7.39 -0.09
N ALA A 79 -7.74 7.53 -1.38
CA ALA A 79 -6.77 7.96 -2.38
C ALA A 79 -6.31 9.40 -2.15
N LYS A 80 -7.22 10.27 -1.70
CA LYS A 80 -6.92 11.65 -1.31
C LYS A 80 -5.97 11.70 -0.10
N ILE A 81 -6.24 10.90 0.95
CA ILE A 81 -5.36 10.78 2.13
C ILE A 81 -3.94 10.38 1.73
N ILE A 82 -3.80 9.38 0.84
CA ILE A 82 -2.50 8.95 0.33
C ILE A 82 -1.82 10.10 -0.43
N LYS A 83 -2.53 10.76 -1.35
CA LYS A 83 -1.99 11.87 -2.14
C LYS A 83 -1.54 13.06 -1.30
N GLU A 84 -2.29 13.41 -0.26
CA GLU A 84 -2.02 14.54 0.63
C GLU A 84 -0.97 14.23 1.70
N SER A 85 -0.58 12.96 1.86
CA SER A 85 0.38 12.54 2.89
C SER A 85 1.81 13.04 2.67
N GLY A 86 2.15 13.46 1.44
CA GLY A 86 3.51 13.84 1.04
C GLY A 86 4.49 12.67 0.95
N LEU A 87 4.00 11.43 1.06
CA LEU A 87 4.80 10.21 0.98
C LEU A 87 4.95 9.75 -0.47
N GLU A 88 6.01 8.98 -0.76
CA GLU A 88 6.21 8.33 -2.07
C GLU A 88 5.32 7.10 -2.24
N VAL A 89 4.00 7.33 -2.18
CA VAL A 89 2.96 6.31 -2.31
C VAL A 89 2.03 6.67 -3.45
N PHE A 90 1.89 5.76 -4.40
CA PHE A 90 1.04 5.93 -5.59
C PHE A 90 -0.30 5.25 -5.37
N SER A 91 -1.42 5.96 -5.56
CA SER A 91 -2.75 5.34 -5.51
C SER A 91 -3.26 4.99 -6.92
N THR A 92 -3.97 3.87 -7.04
CA THR A 92 -4.57 3.34 -8.28
C THR A 92 -5.96 2.76 -8.01
N ASN A 93 -6.77 2.60 -9.06
CA ASN A 93 -8.17 2.17 -8.94
C ASN A 93 -8.35 0.68 -9.27
N THR A 94 -7.72 0.19 -10.35
CA THR A 94 -7.85 -1.21 -10.76
C THR A 94 -6.57 -2.00 -10.47
N LEU A 95 -6.71 -3.32 -10.37
CA LEU A 95 -5.55 -4.20 -10.21
C LEU A 95 -4.60 -4.13 -11.42
N GLN A 96 -5.16 -3.96 -12.62
CA GLN A 96 -4.39 -3.79 -13.85
C GLN A 96 -3.56 -2.51 -13.79
N ASP A 97 -4.16 -1.37 -13.41
CA ASP A 97 -3.43 -0.11 -13.26
C ASP A 97 -2.30 -0.22 -12.24
N ALA A 98 -2.56 -0.92 -11.13
CA ALA A 98 -1.57 -1.12 -10.08
C ALA A 98 -0.39 -1.97 -10.57
N ALA A 99 -0.68 -3.05 -11.31
CA ALA A 99 0.35 -3.91 -11.90
C ALA A 99 1.17 -3.17 -12.97
N ASP A 100 0.51 -2.40 -13.83
CA ASP A 100 1.16 -1.58 -14.85
C ASP A 100 2.04 -0.49 -14.21
N LYS A 101 1.57 0.12 -13.12
CA LYS A 101 2.34 1.11 -12.37
C LYS A 101 3.58 0.52 -11.73
N ILE A 102 3.47 -0.66 -11.12
CA ILE A 102 4.63 -1.41 -10.60
C ILE A 102 5.63 -1.70 -11.73
N ASN A 103 5.16 -2.15 -12.89
CA ASN A 103 6.03 -2.42 -14.04
C ASN A 103 6.72 -1.15 -14.56
N GLU A 104 6.02 -0.01 -14.61
CA GLU A 104 6.60 1.28 -15.02
C GLU A 104 7.71 1.70 -14.06
N ILE A 105 7.46 1.58 -12.75
CA ILE A 105 8.41 1.94 -11.69
C ILE A 105 9.66 1.06 -11.75
N LEU A 106 9.50 -0.25 -11.93
CA LEU A 106 10.62 -1.21 -11.94
C LEU A 106 11.45 -1.20 -13.24
N LYS A 107 10.96 -0.58 -14.30
CA LYS A 107 11.67 -0.43 -15.59
C LYS A 107 12.60 0.78 -15.63
N LYS A 108 12.45 1.71 -14.70
CA LYS A 108 13.39 2.83 -14.50
C LYS A 108 14.64 2.34 -13.78
#